data_AF-A0A3L6RPE3-F1
#
_entry.id   AF-A0A3L6RPE3-F1
#
_cell.length_a   1.000
_cell.length_b   1.000
_cell.length_c   1.000
_cell.angle_alpha   90.00
_cell.angle_beta   90.00
_cell.angle_gamma   90.00
#
_symmetry.space_group_name_H-M   'P 1'
#
loop_
_entity.id
_entity.type
_entity.pdbx_description
1 polymer ?
#
loop_
_entity_poly.entity_id
_entity_poly.type
_entity_poly.pdbx_seq_one_letter_code
_entity_poly.pdbx_strand_id
1 'polypeptide(L)'
;MEVFKMVSGSNALEQVKSIGNRAIFIGACRSLSVDAEKFASSVKPNCIYYAHGSLSYYHAYSLEDEGEVRSRGAFVDLRHFTFSSKACPSVVQLLCRYTSVVEHSQLGLDLLYQKFVALEMELESAAKNWDFSAV
;
A
#
# COMPACT_ATOMS: atom_id res chain seq x y z
N MET A 1 -13.12 -5.37 -2.70
CA MET A 1 -12.48 -4.45 -3.69
C MET A 1 -12.83 -4.98 -5.07
N GLU A 2 -13.33 -4.15 -5.98
CA GLU A 2 -13.62 -4.59 -7.34
C GLU A 2 -12.42 -4.31 -8.26
N VAL A 3 -12.05 -5.28 -9.09
CA VAL A 3 -10.91 -5.16 -10.01
C VAL A 3 -11.40 -5.30 -11.43
N PHE A 4 -10.97 -4.39 -12.29
CA PHE A 4 -11.36 -4.36 -13.69
C PHE A 4 -10.12 -4.30 -14.58
N LYS A 5 -10.21 -4.93 -15.76
CA LYS A 5 -9.25 -4.73 -16.85
C LYS A 5 -9.90 -3.89 -17.94
N MET A 6 -9.11 -3.05 -18.58
CA MET A 6 -9.55 -2.29 -19.76
C MET A 6 -9.34 -3.15 -21.01
N VAL A 7 -10.39 -3.28 -21.82
CA VAL A 7 -10.33 -4.03 -23.07
C VAL A 7 -9.68 -3.15 -24.14
N SER A 8 -8.48 -3.53 -24.60
CA SER A 8 -7.75 -2.77 -25.63
C SER A 8 -8.60 -2.53 -26.87
N GLY A 9 -8.63 -1.28 -27.35
CA GLY A 9 -9.44 -0.88 -28.52
C GLY A 9 -10.90 -0.55 -28.20
N SER A 10 -11.30 -0.57 -26.92
CA SER A 10 -12.61 -0.10 -26.47
C SER A 10 -12.49 0.65 -25.14
N ASN A 11 -13.51 1.42 -24.77
CA ASN A 11 -13.62 2.01 -23.43
C ASN A 11 -14.35 1.06 -22.44
N ALA A 12 -14.46 -0.22 -22.77
CA ALA A 12 -15.14 -1.20 -21.93
C ALA A 12 -14.24 -1.71 -20.80
N LEU A 13 -14.83 -1.89 -19.62
CA LEU A 13 -14.21 -2.48 -18.44
C LEU A 13 -14.80 -3.86 -18.19
N GLU A 14 -13.94 -4.85 -18.01
CA GLU A 14 -14.34 -6.21 -17.64
C GLU A 14 -13.88 -6.51 -16.23
N GLN A 15 -14.78 -7.04 -15.40
CA GLN A 15 -14.44 -7.47 -14.04
C GLN A 15 -13.45 -8.63 -14.09
N VAL A 16 -12.39 -8.53 -13.31
CA VAL A 16 -11.33 -9.53 -13.20
C VAL A 16 -11.54 -10.34 -11.93
N LYS A 17 -11.78 -11.64 -12.11
CA LYS A 17 -11.86 -12.62 -11.02
C LYS A 17 -10.56 -13.38 -10.78
N SER A 18 -9.64 -13.33 -11.75
CA SER A 18 -8.34 -13.95 -11.60
C SER A 18 -7.24 -13.23 -12.39
N ILE A 19 -6.09 -13.06 -11.73
CA ILE A 19 -4.81 -12.63 -12.35
C ILE A 19 -3.80 -13.79 -12.45
N GLY A 20 -4.27 -15.03 -12.25
CA GLY A 20 -3.45 -16.24 -12.30
C GLY A 20 -2.37 -16.29 -11.22
N ASN A 21 -1.16 -16.75 -11.59
CA ASN A 21 -0.03 -16.89 -10.66
C ASN A 21 0.63 -15.55 -10.25
N ARG A 22 0.00 -14.42 -10.57
CA ARG A 22 0.51 -13.11 -10.21
C ARG A 22 -0.03 -12.66 -8.87
N ALA A 23 0.78 -11.87 -8.17
CA ALA A 23 0.32 -11.01 -7.10
C ALA A 23 0.63 -9.56 -7.46
N ILE A 24 -0.28 -8.65 -7.11
CA ILE A 24 -0.09 -7.22 -7.35
C ILE A 24 0.10 -6.54 -6.01
N PHE A 25 1.15 -5.73 -5.90
CA PHE A 25 1.41 -4.85 -4.78
C PHE A 25 1.06 -3.43 -5.20
N ILE A 26 0.20 -2.78 -4.43
CA ILE A 26 -0.22 -1.40 -4.65
C ILE A 26 0.31 -0.58 -3.48
N GLY A 27 1.12 0.42 -3.78
CA GLY A 27 1.61 1.38 -2.80
C GLY A 27 1.31 2.81 -3.24
N ALA A 28 1.60 3.77 -2.37
CA ALA A 28 1.31 5.17 -2.61
C ALA A 28 2.07 5.77 -3.82
N CYS A 29 3.21 5.18 -4.19
CA CYS A 29 4.11 5.75 -5.20
C CYS A 29 4.19 4.94 -6.49
N ARG A 30 4.09 3.61 -6.40
CA ARG A 30 4.16 2.71 -7.56
C ARG A 30 3.39 1.42 -7.28
N SER A 31 3.13 0.67 -8.33
CA SER A 31 2.59 -0.69 -8.24
C SER A 31 3.60 -1.69 -8.77
N LEU A 32 3.57 -2.92 -8.25
CA LEU A 32 4.46 -3.99 -8.66
C LEU A 32 3.67 -5.27 -8.90
N SER A 33 3.87 -5.92 -10.05
CA SER A 33 3.37 -7.27 -10.29
C SER A 33 4.52 -8.26 -10.11
N VAL A 34 4.33 -9.27 -9.26
CA VAL A 34 5.30 -10.33 -9.04
C VAL A 34 4.72 -11.68 -9.41
N ASP A 35 5.61 -12.60 -9.76
CA ASP A 35 5.31 -14.02 -9.89
C ASP A 35 5.26 -14.64 -8.48
N ALA A 36 4.10 -15.14 -8.06
CA ALA A 36 3.89 -15.63 -6.70
C ALA A 36 4.70 -16.90 -6.41
N GLU A 37 4.97 -17.73 -7.42
CA GLU A 37 5.75 -18.96 -7.26
C GLU A 37 7.19 -18.69 -6.83
N LYS A 38 7.76 -17.55 -7.24
CA LYS A 38 9.10 -17.11 -6.80
C LYS A 38 9.15 -16.77 -5.31
N PHE A 39 7.99 -16.56 -4.69
CA PHE A 39 7.84 -16.20 -3.28
C PHE A 39 6.80 -17.09 -2.60
N ALA A 40 6.67 -18.36 -3.03
CA ALA A 40 5.56 -19.25 -2.68
C ALA A 40 5.29 -19.41 -1.17
N SER A 41 6.29 -19.21 -0.32
CA SER A 41 6.16 -19.28 1.14
C SER A 41 5.48 -18.05 1.76
N SER A 42 5.40 -16.93 1.05
CA SER A 42 5.00 -15.63 1.60
C SER A 42 3.95 -14.91 0.76
N VAL A 43 3.92 -15.13 -0.56
CA VAL A 43 3.02 -14.46 -1.49
C VAL A 43 2.05 -15.48 -2.07
N LYS A 44 0.75 -15.18 -1.95
CA LYS A 44 -0.30 -15.99 -2.56
C LYS A 44 -0.55 -15.53 -4.00
N PRO A 45 -0.77 -16.45 -4.94
CA PRO A 45 -1.22 -16.10 -6.28
C PRO A 45 -2.62 -15.46 -6.20
N ASN A 46 -3.00 -14.78 -7.27
CA ASN A 46 -4.31 -14.18 -7.42
C ASN A 46 -4.71 -13.20 -6.29
N CYS A 47 -3.72 -12.57 -5.67
CA CYS A 47 -3.91 -11.67 -4.54
C CYS A 47 -3.39 -10.26 -4.82
N ILE A 48 -4.04 -9.29 -4.19
CA ILE A 48 -3.63 -7.89 -4.21
C ILE A 48 -3.23 -7.47 -2.81
N TYR A 49 -2.00 -7.00 -2.67
CA TYR A 49 -1.41 -6.54 -1.43
C TYR A 49 -1.33 -5.02 -1.43
N TYR A 50 -1.83 -4.39 -0.38
CA TYR A 50 -1.75 -2.93 -0.26
C TYR A 50 -1.57 -2.52 1.21
N ALA A 51 -0.90 -1.39 1.43
CA ALA A 51 -0.77 -0.79 2.76
C ALA A 51 -1.77 0.36 2.89
N HIS A 52 -2.47 0.44 4.03
CA HIS A 52 -3.37 1.56 4.33
C HIS A 52 -2.87 2.24 5.61
N GLY A 53 -2.52 3.52 5.51
CA GLY A 53 -2.17 4.36 6.65
C GLY A 53 -0.77 4.06 7.18
N SER A 54 -0.67 3.63 8.44
CA SER A 54 0.64 3.32 9.04
C SER A 54 1.30 2.19 8.27
N LEU A 55 2.59 2.35 7.98
CA LEU A 55 3.42 1.32 7.36
C LEU A 55 3.41 0.00 8.13
N SER A 56 2.87 -0.04 9.36
CA SER A 56 2.80 -1.21 10.24
C SER A 56 1.81 -2.32 9.83
N TYR A 57 0.94 -2.10 8.84
CA TYR A 57 -0.06 -3.08 8.43
C TYR A 57 -0.16 -3.16 6.91
N TYR A 58 -0.43 -4.36 6.41
CA TYR A 58 -0.82 -4.57 5.02
C TYR A 58 -2.10 -5.41 4.96
N HIS A 59 -2.81 -5.22 3.87
CA HIS A 59 -4.04 -5.89 3.52
C HIS A 59 -3.74 -6.78 2.33
N ALA A 60 -4.23 -8.02 2.38
CA ALA A 60 -4.18 -8.95 1.28
C ALA A 60 -5.62 -9.25 0.84
N TYR A 61 -5.94 -8.94 -0.41
CA TYR A 61 -7.23 -9.19 -1.00
C TYR A 61 -7.12 -10.36 -1.98
N SER A 62 -7.83 -11.46 -1.71
CA SER A 62 -7.94 -12.61 -2.61
C SER A 62 -9.02 -12.33 -3.64
N LEU A 63 -8.70 -12.42 -4.93
CA LEU A 63 -9.69 -12.27 -6.00
C LEU A 63 -10.57 -13.52 -6.15
N GLU A 64 -10.11 -14.66 -5.62
CA GLU A 64 -10.87 -15.92 -5.61
C GLU A 64 -11.96 -15.93 -4.53
N ASP A 65 -11.60 -15.53 -3.32
CA ASP A 65 -12.51 -15.60 -2.16
C ASP A 65 -13.31 -14.30 -1.97
N GLU A 66 -13.03 -13.28 -2.78
CA GLU A 66 -13.44 -11.87 -2.59
C GLU A 66 -13.21 -11.33 -1.17
N GLY A 67 -12.34 -12.01 -0.41
CA GLY A 67 -12.09 -11.80 1.00
C GLY A 67 -10.84 -10.97 1.24
N GLU A 68 -10.93 -10.06 2.20
CA GLU A 68 -9.78 -9.29 2.66
C GLU A 68 -9.26 -9.84 3.98
N VAL A 69 -7.98 -10.20 4.01
CA VAL A 69 -7.28 -10.60 5.23
C VAL A 69 -6.33 -9.48 5.63
N ARG A 70 -6.58 -8.89 6.80
CA ARG A 70 -5.64 -7.96 7.43
C ARG A 70 -4.52 -8.77 8.08
N SER A 71 -3.29 -8.56 7.64
CA SER A 71 -2.13 -9.25 8.19
C SER A 71 -1.20 -8.26 8.89
N ARG A 72 -0.87 -8.56 10.15
CA ARG A 72 0.09 -7.79 10.94
C ARG A 72 1.47 -8.35 10.68
N GLY A 73 2.34 -7.53 10.13
CA GLY A 73 3.76 -7.85 10.01
C GLY A 73 4.59 -7.13 11.08
N ALA A 74 5.79 -7.63 11.33
CA ALA A 74 6.77 -6.92 12.14
C ALA A 74 7.32 -5.75 11.32
N PHE A 75 6.88 -4.52 11.60
CA PHE A 75 7.45 -3.36 10.93
C PHE A 75 8.58 -2.75 11.75
N VAL A 76 9.60 -2.37 11.00
CA VAL A 76 10.72 -1.53 11.46
C VAL A 76 10.19 -0.10 11.51
N ASP A 77 10.20 0.55 12.68
CA ASP A 77 10.05 2.00 12.74
C ASP A 77 11.32 2.62 12.16
N LEU A 78 11.23 3.15 10.95
CA LEU A 78 12.37 3.70 10.21
C LEU A 78 12.62 5.18 10.48
N ARG A 79 11.94 5.78 11.47
CA ARG A 79 12.43 7.04 12.03
C ARG A 79 13.87 6.92 12.53
N HIS A 80 14.31 5.70 12.78
CA HIS A 80 15.69 5.35 13.05
C HIS A 80 16.03 4.15 12.13
N PHE A 81 17.16 4.17 11.43
CA PHE A 81 17.70 3.04 10.65
C PHE A 81 17.99 1.78 11.50
N THR A 82 17.42 1.66 12.69
CA THR A 82 17.56 0.55 13.60
C THR A 82 16.48 -0.49 13.29
N PHE A 83 16.90 -1.61 12.70
CA PHE A 83 16.15 -2.85 12.80
C PHE A 83 15.80 -3.07 14.27
N SER A 84 14.52 -3.06 14.62
CA SER A 84 14.12 -3.57 15.93
C SER A 84 14.57 -5.03 15.96
N SER A 85 15.43 -5.38 16.91
CA SER A 85 16.00 -6.71 17.10
C SER A 85 14.97 -7.82 17.37
N LYS A 86 13.66 -7.52 17.30
CA LYS A 86 12.57 -8.39 17.71
C LYS A 86 11.82 -9.10 16.58
N ALA A 87 11.99 -8.74 15.29
CA ALA A 87 11.59 -9.59 14.15
C ALA A 87 12.04 -9.03 12.79
N CYS A 88 12.51 -9.91 11.90
CA CYS A 88 12.79 -9.57 10.50
C CYS A 88 11.48 -9.30 9.73
N PRO A 89 11.41 -8.25 8.88
CA PRO A 89 10.24 -8.01 8.05
C PRO A 89 10.08 -9.16 7.03
N SER A 90 8.83 -9.58 6.78
CA SER A 90 8.53 -10.57 5.76
C SER A 90 8.71 -10.01 4.35
N VAL A 91 8.84 -10.91 3.36
CA VAL A 91 8.95 -10.53 1.94
C VAL A 91 7.79 -9.64 1.49
N VAL A 92 6.56 -9.96 1.91
CA VAL A 92 5.37 -9.15 1.59
C VAL A 92 5.52 -7.72 2.10
N GLN A 93 6.03 -7.55 3.32
CA GLN A 93 6.24 -6.23 3.90
C GLN A 93 7.30 -5.43 3.14
N LEU A 94 8.40 -6.09 2.75
CA LEU A 94 9.45 -5.45 1.95
C LEU A 94 8.91 -4.99 0.59
N LEU A 95 8.09 -5.82 -0.07
CA LEU A 95 7.47 -5.49 -1.36
C LEU A 95 6.41 -4.37 -1.22
N CYS A 96 5.53 -4.42 -0.21
CA CYS A 96 4.59 -3.32 0.09
C CYS A 96 5.31 -2.01 0.41
N ARG A 97 6.49 -2.08 1.05
CA ARG A 97 7.30 -0.91 1.32
C ARG A 97 7.95 -0.38 0.04
N TYR A 98 8.49 -1.25 -0.79
CA TYR A 98 9.06 -0.86 -2.09
C TYR A 98 8.04 -0.11 -2.96
N THR A 99 6.76 -0.50 -2.92
CA THR A 99 5.70 0.18 -3.67
C THR A 99 5.29 1.53 -3.07
N SER A 100 5.57 1.77 -1.79
CA SER A 100 5.16 2.97 -1.06
C SER A 100 6.33 3.94 -0.77
N VAL A 101 7.57 3.53 -1.00
CA VAL A 101 8.77 4.35 -0.82
C VAL A 101 9.21 4.90 -2.18
N VAL A 102 9.33 6.22 -2.27
CA VAL A 102 10.13 6.86 -3.32
C VAL A 102 11.58 6.57 -2.95
N GLU A 103 12.42 6.14 -3.91
CA GLU A 103 13.86 6.13 -3.67
C GLU A 103 14.28 7.57 -3.40
N HIS A 104 14.35 7.92 -2.13
CA HIS A 104 14.69 9.25 -1.75
C HIS A 104 16.20 9.38 -1.86
N SER A 105 16.66 10.15 -2.86
CA SER A 105 17.72 11.10 -2.53
C SER A 105 17.18 11.99 -1.39
N GLN A 106 18.06 12.48 -0.50
CA GLN A 106 17.70 13.33 0.65
C GLN A 106 16.60 14.37 0.33
N LEU A 107 16.68 14.96 -0.87
CA LEU A 107 15.75 15.92 -1.44
C LEU A 107 14.28 15.44 -1.56
N GLY A 108 14.08 14.16 -1.91
CA GLY A 108 12.75 13.60 -2.03
C GLY A 108 12.06 13.43 -0.67
N LEU A 109 12.81 13.14 0.40
CA LEU A 109 12.27 13.07 1.76
C LEU A 109 11.82 14.45 2.22
N ASP A 110 12.68 15.45 2.02
CA ASP A 110 12.41 16.82 2.44
C ASP A 110 11.14 17.39 1.78
N LEU A 111 10.94 17.13 0.48
CA LEU A 111 9.73 17.51 -0.25
C LEU A 111 8.47 16.80 0.26
N LEU A 112 8.58 15.53 0.67
CA LEU A 112 7.46 14.75 1.16
C LEU A 112 7.07 15.17 2.58
N TYR A 113 8.06 15.49 3.42
CA TYR A 113 7.84 16.12 4.73
C TYR A 113 7.17 17.49 4.61
N GLN A 114 7.62 18.34 3.68
CA GLN A 114 6.97 19.64 3.44
C GLN A 114 5.50 19.47 3.05
N LYS A 115 5.17 18.49 2.20
CA LYS A 115 3.79 18.20 1.81
C LYS A 115 2.95 17.67 2.98
N PHE A 116 3.50 16.79 3.82
CA PHE A 116 2.78 16.30 5.00
C PHE A 116 2.49 17.41 6.00
N VAL A 117 3.47 18.26 6.30
CA VAL A 117 3.27 19.41 7.20
C VAL A 117 2.25 20.38 6.63
N ALA A 118 2.28 20.64 5.31
CA ALA A 118 1.28 21.48 4.66
C ALA A 118 -0.14 20.89 4.78
N LEU A 119 -0.29 19.58 4.55
CA LEU A 119 -1.59 18.90 4.67
C LEU A 119 -2.11 18.90 6.12
N GLU A 120 -1.23 18.71 7.10
CA GLU A 120 -1.58 18.74 8.53
C GLU A 120 -2.03 20.14 8.95
N MET A 121 -1.34 21.18 8.49
CA MET A 121 -1.77 22.57 8.69
C MET A 121 -3.10 22.88 8.01
N GLU A 122 -3.34 22.37 6.80
CA GLU A 122 -4.62 22.52 6.11
C GLU A 122 -5.76 21.82 6.85
N LEU A 123 -5.53 20.61 7.35
CA LEU A 123 -6.50 19.86 8.15
C LEU A 123 -6.79 20.55 9.49
N GLU A 124 -5.78 21.09 10.17
CA GLU A 124 -5.96 21.86 11.39
C GLU A 124 -6.69 23.19 11.15
N SER A 125 -6.39 23.86 10.04
CA SER A 125 -7.10 25.07 9.63
C SER A 125 -8.55 24.75 9.27
N ALA A 126 -8.81 23.65 8.56
CA ALA A 126 -10.16 23.21 8.22
C ALA A 126 -10.94 22.81 9.47
N ALA A 127 -10.30 22.15 10.45
CA ALA A 127 -10.92 21.79 11.72
C ALA A 127 -11.23 23.02 12.59
N LYS A 128 -10.39 24.06 12.56
CA LYS A 128 -10.65 25.33 13.27
C LYS A 128 -11.75 26.17 12.60
N ASN A 129 -11.90 26.05 11.28
CA ASN A 129 -12.94 26.73 10.51
C ASN A 129 -14.25 25.93 10.42
N TRP A 130 -14.29 24.74 11.01
CA TRP A 130 -15.50 23.93 11.08
C TRP A 130 -16.40 24.42 12.22
N ASP A 131 -17.41 25.22 11.86
CA ASP A 131 -18.35 25.78 12.81
C ASP A 131 -19.36 24.71 13.29
N PHE A 132 -19.38 24.43 14.60
CA PHE A 132 -20.31 23.48 15.21
C PHE A 132 -21.75 24.04 15.31
N SER A 133 -22.02 25.26 14.83
CA SER A 133 -23.34 25.91 14.95
C SER A 133 -24.31 25.67 13.79
N ALA A 134 -24.03 24.74 12.87
CA ALA A 134 -24.87 24.48 11.68
C ALA A 134 -25.52 23.08 11.66
N VAL A 135 -25.85 22.53 12.83
CA VAL A 135 -26.80 21.39 12.97
C VAL A 135 -27.85 21.72 14.01
#